data_AF-A0A6J1VYN8-F1
#
_entry.id   AF-A0A6J1VYN8-F1
#
_cell.length_a   1.000
_cell.length_b   1.000
_cell.length_c   1.000
_cell.angle_alpha   90.00
_cell.angle_beta   90.00
_cell.angle_gamma   90.00
#
_symmetry.space_group_name_H-M   'P 1'
#
loop_
_entity.id
_entity.type
_entity.pdbx_description
1 polymer ?
#
loop_
_entity_poly.entity_id
_entity_poly.type
_entity_poly.pdbx_seq_one_letter_code
_entity_poly.pdbx_strand_id
1 'polypeptide(L)'
;MPDMEALEIMQLVNCPESFTPDMRCIMGESPTRQGYFVLAGMNAAGTSFGGGAGKYLAEWMVNGYPSDNVWPLDLKRFGALQSSRTFLRHRVMEVM
;
A
#
# COMPACT_ATOMS: atom_id res chain seq x y z
N MET A 1 24.36 1.04 -19.61
CA MET A 1 23.97 1.20 -21.03
C MET A 1 24.90 2.23 -21.65
N PRO A 2 25.89 1.83 -22.46
CA PRO A 2 26.93 2.74 -22.97
C PRO A 2 26.38 3.89 -23.83
N ASP A 3 25.27 3.68 -24.56
CA ASP A 3 24.70 4.67 -25.48
C ASP A 3 23.70 5.65 -24.82
N MET A 4 23.53 5.59 -23.49
CA MET A 4 22.52 6.40 -22.78
C MET A 4 22.83 7.90 -22.81
N GLU A 5 24.10 8.29 -22.89
CA GLU A 5 24.53 9.69 -22.95
C GLU A 5 24.11 10.40 -24.25
N ALA A 6 23.90 9.65 -25.33
CA ALA A 6 23.53 10.20 -26.64
C ALA A 6 22.01 10.33 -26.84
N LEU A 7 21.20 9.86 -25.88
CA LEU A 7 19.74 9.86 -25.98
C LEU A 7 19.13 11.13 -25.37
N GLU A 8 18.03 11.59 -25.96
CA GLU A 8 17.24 12.70 -25.42
C GLU A 8 16.12 12.20 -24.49
N ILE A 9 15.80 12.99 -23.46
CA ILE A 9 14.68 12.73 -22.55
C ILE A 9 13.39 13.12 -23.27
N MET A 10 12.62 12.13 -23.71
CA MET A 10 11.33 12.35 -24.37
C MET A 10 10.27 12.92 -23.42
N GLN A 11 10.22 12.42 -22.19
CA GLN A 11 9.22 12.83 -21.21
C GLN A 11 9.70 12.54 -19.78
N LEU A 12 9.49 13.50 -18.89
CA LEU A 12 9.63 13.32 -17.45
C LEU A 12 8.24 13.37 -16.81
N VAL A 13 7.87 12.31 -16.10
CA VAL A 13 6.57 12.22 -15.41
C VAL A 13 6.81 12.20 -13.91
N ASN A 14 6.24 13.18 -13.21
CA ASN A 14 6.21 13.22 -11.76
C ASN A 14 4.75 13.02 -11.30
N CYS A 15 4.46 11.86 -10.73
CA CYS A 15 3.13 11.51 -10.25
C CYS A 15 3.16 11.27 -8.74
N PRO A 16 2.13 11.70 -8.01
CA PRO A 16 2.00 11.37 -6.60
C PRO A 16 1.77 9.86 -6.46
N GLU A 17 2.38 9.28 -5.42
CA GLU A 17 2.18 7.88 -5.06
C GLU A 17 1.88 7.75 -3.56
N SER A 18 1.14 6.72 -3.23
CA SER A 18 0.75 6.36 -1.88
C SER A 18 1.79 5.46 -1.23
N PHE A 19 2.41 5.97 -0.18
CA PHE A 19 3.38 5.22 0.62
C PHE A 19 2.86 4.99 2.04
N THR A 20 3.10 3.79 2.56
CA THR A 20 2.82 3.43 3.94
C THR A 20 4.09 3.47 4.78
N PRO A 21 3.99 3.63 6.12
CA PRO A 21 5.16 3.75 7.00
C PRO A 21 6.13 2.57 6.99
N ASP A 22 5.68 1.41 6.49
CA ASP A 22 6.43 0.14 6.47
C ASP A 22 6.63 -0.42 5.06
N MET A 23 6.33 0.36 4.01
CA MET A 23 6.44 -0.03 2.60
C MET A 23 5.64 -1.29 2.22
N ARG A 24 4.58 -1.62 2.98
CA ARG A 24 3.63 -2.69 2.65
C ARG A 24 2.23 -2.14 2.46
N CYS A 25 1.44 -2.75 1.57
CA CYS A 25 0.05 -2.33 1.41
C CYS A 25 -0.76 -2.50 2.69
N ILE A 26 -1.86 -1.77 2.79
CA ILE A 26 -2.83 -1.87 3.87
C ILE A 26 -4.12 -2.46 3.32
N MET A 27 -4.64 -3.48 3.99
CA MET A 27 -5.91 -4.12 3.63
C MET A 27 -6.69 -4.61 4.84
N GLY A 28 -7.99 -4.87 4.65
CA GLY A 28 -8.84 -5.50 5.66
C GLY A 28 -10.05 -4.65 6.06
N GLU A 29 -10.81 -5.14 7.03
CA GLU A 29 -12.01 -4.48 7.55
C GLU A 29 -11.65 -3.42 8.61
N SER A 30 -12.26 -2.24 8.50
CA SER A 30 -12.06 -1.14 9.45
C SER A 30 -12.56 -1.52 10.85
N PRO A 31 -11.77 -1.26 11.91
CA PRO A 31 -12.22 -1.47 13.29
C PRO A 31 -13.34 -0.50 13.70
N THR A 32 -13.53 0.61 12.98
CA THR A 32 -14.54 1.63 13.34
C THR A 32 -15.90 1.39 12.68
N ARG A 33 -15.96 0.59 11.61
CA ARG A 33 -17.20 0.37 10.86
C ARG A 33 -17.23 -1.02 10.23
N GLN A 34 -18.16 -1.84 10.70
CA GLN A 34 -18.43 -3.15 10.12
C GLN A 34 -18.88 -3.01 8.66
N GLY A 35 -18.36 -3.87 7.79
CA GLY A 35 -18.61 -3.89 6.35
C GLY A 35 -17.81 -2.86 5.54
N TYR A 36 -16.93 -2.08 6.19
CA TYR A 36 -16.05 -1.13 5.50
C TYR A 36 -14.66 -1.73 5.31
N PHE A 37 -14.31 -2.04 4.07
CA PHE A 37 -13.05 -2.66 3.71
C PHE A 37 -12.11 -1.66 3.03
N VAL A 38 -10.82 -1.77 3.35
CA VAL A 38 -9.75 -0.95 2.78
C VAL A 38 -8.82 -1.83 1.97
N LEU A 39 -8.33 -1.30 0.85
CA LEU A 39 -7.18 -1.80 0.12
C LEU A 39 -6.45 -0.61 -0.51
N ALA A 40 -5.32 -0.20 0.07
CA ALA A 40 -4.62 1.04 -0.30
C ALA A 40 -3.12 0.98 0.02
N GLY A 41 -2.39 2.04 -0.39
CA GLY A 41 -0.98 2.21 -0.05
C GLY A 41 -0.07 1.20 -0.75
N MET A 42 -0.19 1.07 -2.07
CA MET A 42 0.49 0.02 -2.83
C MET A 42 1.98 0.29 -3.10
N ASN A 43 2.53 1.42 -2.62
CA ASN A 43 3.97 1.75 -2.64
C ASN A 43 4.59 1.61 -4.03
N ALA A 44 3.98 2.21 -5.06
CA ALA A 44 4.41 2.12 -6.47
C ALA A 44 4.37 0.70 -7.09
N ALA A 45 3.88 -0.31 -6.36
CA ALA A 45 3.77 -1.69 -6.82
C ALA A 45 2.30 -2.11 -7.05
N GLY A 46 1.41 -1.15 -7.30
CA GLY A 46 -0.02 -1.39 -7.50
C GLY A 46 -0.32 -2.36 -8.64
N THR A 47 0.40 -2.25 -9.75
CA THR A 47 0.23 -3.16 -10.91
C THR A 47 0.61 -4.60 -10.56
N SER A 48 1.68 -4.78 -9.79
CA SER A 48 2.16 -6.10 -9.38
C SER A 48 1.29 -6.73 -8.29
N PHE A 49 0.83 -5.93 -7.33
CA PHE A 49 0.06 -6.43 -6.19
C PHE A 49 -1.45 -6.49 -6.42
N GLY A 50 -1.98 -5.78 -7.42
CA GLY A 50 -3.42 -5.62 -7.62
C GLY A 50 -4.19 -6.93 -7.72
N GLY A 51 -3.66 -7.92 -8.45
CA GLY A 51 -4.31 -9.22 -8.61
C GLY A 51 -4.42 -10.00 -7.29
N GLY A 52 -3.28 -10.23 -6.62
CA GLY A 52 -3.24 -11.00 -5.38
C GLY A 52 -3.96 -10.30 -4.22
N ALA A 53 -3.72 -9.01 -4.04
CA ALA A 53 -4.34 -8.24 -2.96
C ALA A 53 -5.86 -8.09 -3.14
N GLY A 54 -6.33 -7.97 -4.39
CA GLY A 54 -7.76 -7.97 -4.70
C GLY A 54 -8.43 -9.31 -4.38
N LYS A 55 -7.80 -10.43 -4.71
CA LYS A 55 -8.28 -11.78 -4.36
C LYS A 55 -8.46 -11.93 -2.85
N TYR A 56 -7.43 -11.63 -2.06
CA TYR A 56 -7.50 -11.79 -0.60
C TYR A 56 -8.55 -10.87 0.04
N LEU A 57 -8.73 -9.65 -0.47
CA LEU A 57 -9.77 -8.76 0.03
C LEU A 57 -11.18 -9.30 -0.27
N ALA A 58 -11.40 -9.84 -1.47
CA ALA A 58 -12.66 -10.45 -1.85
C ALA A 58 -12.99 -11.68 -0.98
N GLU A 59 -12.01 -12.54 -0.72
CA GLU A 59 -12.17 -13.67 0.21
C GLU A 59 -12.52 -13.18 1.62
N TRP A 60 -11.86 -12.12 2.08
CA TRP A 60 -12.15 -11.52 3.37
C TRP A 60 -13.59 -11.00 3.47
N MET A 61 -14.09 -10.36 2.40
CA MET A 61 -15.48 -9.87 2.35
C MET A 61 -16.51 -11.00 2.38
N VAL A 62 -16.25 -12.12 1.70
CA VAL A 62 -17.21 -13.23 1.56
C VAL A 62 -17.16 -14.19 2.74
N ASN A 63 -15.95 -14.57 3.15
CA ASN A 63 -15.73 -15.64 4.14
C ASN A 63 -15.43 -15.09 5.55
N GLY A 64 -15.18 -13.78 5.68
CA GLY A 64 -14.73 -13.15 6.92
C GLY A 64 -13.23 -13.29 7.20
N TYR A 65 -12.51 -14.11 6.42
CA TYR A 65 -11.07 -14.28 6.50
C TYR A 65 -10.46 -14.63 5.12
N PRO A 66 -9.20 -14.23 4.84
CA PRO A 66 -8.49 -14.56 3.61
C PRO A 66 -7.92 -15.99 3.63
N SER A 67 -7.61 -16.55 2.45
CA SER A 67 -7.08 -17.92 2.34
C SER A 67 -5.70 -18.10 3.00
N ASP A 68 -4.89 -17.05 3.01
CA ASP A 68 -3.52 -17.05 3.52
C ASP A 68 -3.32 -16.04 4.65
N ASN A 69 -2.21 -16.16 5.38
CA ASN A 69 -1.86 -15.22 6.44
C ASN A 69 -1.45 -13.85 5.86
N VAL A 70 -2.40 -12.92 5.84
CA VAL A 70 -2.17 -11.52 5.42
C VAL A 70 -2.01 -10.55 6.59
N TRP A 71 -1.74 -11.03 7.81
CA TRP A 71 -1.53 -10.16 8.99
C TRP A 71 -0.52 -9.02 8.75
N PRO A 72 0.61 -9.22 8.04
CA PRO A 72 1.53 -8.13 7.73
C PRO A 72 0.94 -7.01 6.87
N LEU A 73 -0.19 -7.27 6.21
CA LEU A 73 -0.91 -6.33 5.35
C LEU A 73 -2.17 -5.79 6.02
N ASP A 74 -2.59 -6.33 7.18
CA ASP A 74 -3.77 -5.87 7.90
C ASP A 74 -3.61 -4.40 8.32
N LEU A 75 -4.64 -3.58 8.09
CA LEU A 75 -4.66 -2.18 8.49
C LEU A 75 -4.60 -2.00 10.02
N LYS A 76 -5.04 -3.00 10.79
CA LYS A 76 -5.00 -3.03 12.27
C LYS A 76 -3.59 -3.17 12.82
N ARG A 77 -2.59 -3.44 11.98
CA ARG A 77 -1.17 -3.41 12.41
C ARG A 77 -0.70 -2.02 12.83
N PHE A 78 -1.42 -0.97 12.41
CA PHE A 78 -1.10 0.40 12.78
C PHE A 78 -1.99 0.90 13.92
N GLY A 79 -1.34 1.39 14.99
CA GLY A 79 -2.01 2.06 16.10
C GLY A 79 -2.30 3.54 15.82
N ALA A 80 -3.06 4.18 16.73
CA ALA A 80 -3.46 5.58 16.60
C ALA A 80 -2.27 6.58 16.52
N LEU A 81 -1.12 6.26 17.13
CA LEU A 81 0.08 7.10 17.01
C LEU A 81 0.68 7.04 15.61
N GLN A 82 0.60 5.88 14.97
CA GLN A 82 1.15 5.65 13.63
C GLN A 82 0.26 6.23 12.52
N SER A 83 -1.00 6.59 12.82
CA SER A 83 -1.88 7.33 11.91
C SER A 83 -1.76 8.86 12.03
N SER A 84 -0.92 9.37 12.94
CA SER A 84 -0.65 10.80 13.05
C SER A 84 0.04 11.34 11.80
N ARG A 85 -0.43 12.49 11.29
CA ARG A 85 0.17 13.16 10.11
C ARG A 85 1.65 13.44 10.28
N THR A 86 2.07 13.82 11.50
CA THR A 86 3.48 14.07 11.80
C THR A 86 4.30 12.79 11.69
N PHE A 87 3.82 11.70 12.29
CA PHE A 87 4.49 10.39 12.19
C PHE A 87 4.58 9.92 10.74
N LEU A 88 3.47 9.94 10.01
CA LEU A 88 3.43 9.52 8.60
C LEU A 88 4.43 10.32 7.75
N ARG A 89 4.46 11.64 7.91
CA ARG A 89 5.39 12.51 7.17
C ARG A 89 6.85 12.16 7.46
N HIS A 90 7.23 11.99 8.73
CA HIS A 90 8.61 11.70 9.07
C HIS A 90 9.02 10.28 8.67
N ARG A 91 8.14 9.29 8.88
CA ARG A 91 8.46 7.88 8.60
C ARG A 91 8.54 7.60 7.12
N VAL A 92 7.60 8.08 6.31
CA VAL A 92 7.60 7.84 4.87
C VAL A 92 8.86 8.43 4.22
N MET A 93 9.32 9.59 4.68
CA MET A 93 10.57 10.21 4.20
C MET A 93 11.83 9.44 4.59
N GLU A 94 11.79 8.56 5.59
CA GLU A 94 12.93 7.74 6.02
C GLU A 94 13.04 6.44 5.22
N VAL A 95 11.90 5.87 4.83
CA VAL A 95 11.84 4.56 4.17
C VAL A 95 11.88 4.64 2.64
N MET A 96 11.71 5.85 2.07
CA MET A 96 11.78 6.14 0.63
C MET A 96 13.17 6.66 0.25
#